data_AF-A0A7S1F1T4-F1
#
_entry.id   AF-A0A7S1F1T4-F1
#
_cell.length_a   1.000
_cell.length_b   1.000
_cell.length_c   1.000
_cell.angle_alpha   90.00
_cell.angle_beta   90.00
_cell.angle_gamma   90.00
#
_symmetry.space_group_name_H-M   'P 1'
#
loop_
_entity.id
_entity.type
_entity.pdbx_description
1 polymer ?
#
loop_
_entity_poly.entity_id
_entity_poly.type
_entity_poly.pdbx_seq_one_letter_code
_entity_poly.pdbx_strand_id
1 'polypeptide(L)'
;AVGGHLWCTTLDEQYVQEAEKVVERVVVSNMANAEKSLRLYSDFEHLLTEEERIREFVKDPAKTREDYLEKYTTLVATEAAMRDLPSEIRLQMVCIECNKLNYMLRAKVIDCLEVLLESIVLVDRDRNEKLCRNYESIVQTMITKPTGAGELVDLEHTLETFRSSTMKELMDEFMDIRAWQELVFDCEHIQTPQDFKGITDSATWVHKIEGIIAQREADLRVERDGIENRFKSDRQKFEEELSGFSSLVAKFKDAGNLKQMDEYIEKKISLKENFEK
;
A
#
# COMPACT_ATOMS: atom_id res chain seq x y z
N ALA A 1 -60.01 -27.00 -77.46
CA ALA A 1 -59.92 -25.86 -76.54
C ALA A 1 -58.60 -25.99 -75.79
N VAL A 2 -57.76 -24.97 -75.92
CA VAL A 2 -56.37 -24.93 -75.51
C VAL A 2 -56.29 -24.90 -73.99
N GLY A 3 -55.79 -25.97 -73.38
CA GLY A 3 -55.61 -26.07 -71.94
C GLY A 3 -54.49 -27.05 -71.64
N GLY A 4 -53.45 -26.57 -70.98
CA GLY A 4 -52.36 -27.41 -70.48
C GLY A 4 -51.09 -27.29 -71.31
N HIS A 5 -50.26 -26.32 -70.96
CA HIS A 5 -48.88 -26.53 -70.50
C HIS A 5 -48.28 -25.13 -70.34
N LEU A 6 -48.31 -24.60 -69.11
CA LEU A 6 -47.25 -23.68 -68.71
C LEU A 6 -45.99 -24.55 -68.65
N TRP A 7 -45.14 -24.37 -69.65
CA TRP A 7 -43.90 -25.12 -69.80
C TRP A 7 -43.01 -24.82 -68.60
N CYS A 8 -42.41 -25.87 -68.03
CA CYS A 8 -41.43 -25.74 -66.97
C CYS A 8 -40.28 -24.86 -67.47
N THR A 9 -40.07 -23.71 -66.84
CA THR A 9 -38.94 -22.84 -67.10
C THR A 9 -37.65 -23.59 -66.75
N THR A 10 -36.76 -23.79 -67.71
CA THR A 10 -35.44 -24.40 -67.46
C THR A 10 -34.39 -23.31 -67.20
N LEU A 11 -33.35 -23.65 -66.42
CA LEU A 11 -32.27 -22.71 -66.08
C LEU A 11 -31.44 -22.25 -67.29
N ASP A 12 -31.51 -23.00 -68.40
CA ASP A 12 -30.81 -22.71 -69.65
C ASP A 12 -31.53 -21.68 -70.53
N GLU A 13 -32.75 -21.26 -70.18
CA GLU A 13 -33.49 -20.26 -70.93
C GLU A 13 -32.82 -18.88 -70.83
N GLN A 14 -32.65 -18.20 -71.97
CA GLN A 14 -31.95 -16.91 -72.06
C GLN A 14 -32.52 -15.86 -71.09
N TYR A 15 -33.85 -15.79 -70.95
CA TYR A 15 -34.51 -14.87 -70.02
C TYR A 15 -34.24 -15.21 -68.54
N VAL A 16 -34.07 -16.49 -68.21
CA VAL A 16 -33.73 -16.96 -66.85
C VAL A 16 -32.28 -16.63 -66.53
N GLN A 17 -31.35 -16.85 -67.46
CA GLN A 17 -29.94 -16.48 -67.30
C GLN A 17 -29.73 -14.96 -67.20
N GLU A 18 -30.52 -14.17 -67.93
CA GLU A 18 -30.46 -12.71 -67.83
C GLU A 18 -31.02 -12.22 -66.49
N ALA A 19 -32.12 -12.83 -66.01
CA ALA A 19 -32.64 -12.58 -64.67
C ALA A 19 -31.63 -12.98 -63.56
N GLU A 20 -30.95 -14.12 -63.71
CA GLU A 20 -29.90 -14.57 -62.78
C GLU A 20 -28.76 -13.54 -62.69
N LYS A 21 -28.25 -13.06 -63.83
CA LYS A 21 -27.23 -11.99 -63.86
C LYS A 21 -27.70 -10.67 -63.25
N VAL A 22 -29.00 -10.37 -63.33
CA VAL A 22 -29.57 -9.19 -62.65
C VAL A 22 -29.62 -9.41 -61.14
N VAL A 23 -30.11 -10.57 -60.69
CA VAL A 23 -30.15 -10.92 -59.27
C VAL A 23 -28.74 -10.93 -58.66
N GLU A 24 -27.77 -11.55 -59.33
CA GLU A 24 -26.38 -11.58 -58.88
C GLU A 24 -25.80 -10.17 -58.71
N ARG A 25 -25.99 -9.28 -59.69
CA ARG A 25 -25.55 -7.88 -59.58
C ARG A 25 -26.20 -7.15 -58.41
N VAL A 26 -27.49 -7.34 -58.20
CA VAL A 26 -28.23 -6.68 -57.09
C VAL A 26 -27.78 -7.23 -55.73
N VAL A 27 -27.54 -8.54 -55.63
CA VAL A 27 -27.01 -9.17 -54.41
C VAL A 27 -25.61 -8.64 -54.11
N VAL A 28 -24.69 -8.65 -55.07
CA VAL A 28 -23.32 -8.14 -54.88
C VAL A 28 -23.33 -6.67 -54.46
N SER A 29 -24.15 -5.85 -55.10
CA SER A 29 -24.27 -4.42 -54.74
C SER A 29 -24.83 -4.23 -53.32
N ASN A 30 -25.82 -5.03 -52.91
CA ASN A 30 -26.36 -4.99 -51.55
C ASN A 30 -25.36 -5.48 -50.49
N MET A 31 -24.59 -6.53 -50.79
CA MET A 31 -23.54 -7.02 -49.88
C MET A 31 -22.42 -5.98 -49.69
N ALA A 32 -22.01 -5.28 -50.75
CA ALA A 32 -21.05 -4.18 -50.64
C ALA A 32 -21.58 -3.00 -49.80
N ASN A 33 -22.90 -2.80 -49.73
CA ASN A 33 -23.51 -1.82 -48.83
C ASN A 33 -23.60 -2.34 -47.39
N ALA A 34 -23.81 -3.65 -47.20
CA ALA A 34 -23.73 -4.27 -45.88
C ALA A 34 -22.34 -4.09 -45.25
N GLU A 35 -21.26 -4.27 -46.02
CA GLU A 35 -19.89 -4.04 -45.54
C GLU A 35 -19.64 -2.60 -45.09
N LYS A 36 -20.25 -1.60 -45.75
CA LYS A 36 -20.12 -0.19 -45.33
C LYS A 36 -20.72 0.06 -43.95
N SER A 37 -21.65 -0.78 -43.49
CA SER A 37 -22.22 -0.69 -42.15
C SER A 37 -21.18 -0.93 -41.05
N LEU A 38 -20.07 -1.62 -41.35
CA LEU A 38 -18.95 -1.80 -40.42
C LEU A 38 -18.27 -0.48 -40.05
N ARG A 39 -18.37 0.56 -40.89
CA ARG A 39 -17.80 1.88 -40.61
C ARG A 39 -18.44 2.56 -39.40
N LEU A 40 -19.64 2.14 -38.98
CA LEU A 40 -20.24 2.61 -37.73
C LEU A 40 -19.45 2.15 -36.50
N TYR A 41 -18.62 1.11 -36.65
CA TYR A 41 -17.85 0.51 -35.56
C TYR A 41 -16.36 0.84 -35.61
N SER A 42 -15.87 1.54 -36.64
CA SER A 42 -14.44 1.87 -36.77
C SER A 42 -13.91 2.66 -35.58
N ASP A 43 -14.75 3.52 -35.00
CA ASP A 43 -14.38 4.37 -33.87
C ASP A 43 -14.08 3.53 -32.61
N PHE A 44 -14.57 2.30 -32.55
CA PHE A 44 -14.40 1.37 -31.42
C PHE A 44 -13.32 0.30 -31.66
N GLU A 45 -12.62 0.32 -32.79
CA GLU A 45 -11.58 -0.66 -33.13
C GLU A 45 -10.46 -0.70 -32.09
N HIS A 46 -10.16 0.46 -31.48
CA HIS A 46 -9.15 0.58 -30.43
C HIS A 46 -9.41 -0.35 -29.23
N LEU A 47 -10.67 -0.63 -28.90
CA LEU A 47 -11.09 -1.47 -27.77
C LEU A 47 -10.59 -2.92 -27.86
N LEU A 48 -10.29 -3.41 -29.06
CA LEU A 48 -9.69 -4.72 -29.25
C LEU A 48 -8.30 -4.83 -28.58
N THR A 49 -7.64 -3.69 -28.40
CA THR A 49 -6.29 -3.59 -27.81
C THR A 49 -6.26 -2.81 -26.48
N GLU A 50 -7.38 -2.19 -26.08
CA GLU A 50 -7.42 -1.34 -24.87
C GLU A 50 -7.12 -2.12 -23.59
N GLU A 51 -7.55 -3.38 -23.48
CA GLU A 51 -7.28 -4.19 -22.29
C GLU A 51 -5.76 -4.32 -22.02
N GLU A 52 -4.95 -4.54 -23.08
CA GLU A 52 -3.50 -4.61 -22.95
C GLU A 52 -2.89 -3.23 -22.64
N ARG A 53 -3.39 -2.17 -23.29
CA ARG A 53 -2.95 -0.79 -23.01
C ARG A 53 -3.22 -0.38 -21.57
N ILE A 54 -4.35 -0.79 -21.00
CA ILE A 54 -4.68 -0.54 -19.59
C ILE A 54 -3.73 -1.32 -18.69
N ARG A 55 -3.42 -2.58 -19.00
CA ARG A 55 -2.44 -3.37 -18.23
C ARG A 55 -1.03 -2.79 -18.28
N GLU A 56 -0.62 -2.21 -19.41
CA GLU A 56 0.64 -1.47 -19.52
C GLU A 56 0.60 -0.15 -18.74
N PHE A 57 -0.50 0.59 -18.84
CA PHE A 57 -0.73 1.84 -18.13
C PHE A 57 -0.63 1.67 -16.60
N VAL A 58 -1.28 0.62 -16.08
CA VAL A 58 -1.30 0.30 -14.64
C VAL A 58 0.08 -0.06 -14.10
N LYS A 59 0.98 -0.59 -14.93
CA LYS A 59 2.35 -0.95 -14.51
C LYS A 59 3.26 0.27 -14.33
N ASP A 60 2.89 1.43 -14.87
CA ASP A 60 3.70 2.64 -14.79
C ASP A 60 3.47 3.34 -13.43
N PRO A 61 4.47 3.36 -12.52
CA PRO A 61 4.33 3.99 -11.21
C PRO A 61 4.29 5.52 -11.26
N ALA A 62 4.57 6.14 -12.42
CA ALA A 62 4.54 7.60 -12.57
C ALA A 62 3.14 8.17 -12.77
N LYS A 63 2.11 7.32 -12.93
CA LYS A 63 0.74 7.76 -13.18
C LYS A 63 0.11 8.37 -11.94
N THR A 64 -0.49 9.53 -12.15
CA THR A 64 -1.20 10.31 -11.14
C THR A 64 -2.69 9.94 -11.09
N ARG A 65 -3.39 10.35 -10.02
CA ARG A 65 -4.84 10.12 -9.88
C ARG A 65 -5.62 10.74 -11.03
N GLU A 66 -5.18 11.90 -11.51
CA GLU A 66 -5.74 12.61 -12.64
C GLU A 66 -5.64 11.79 -13.94
N ASP A 67 -4.52 11.10 -14.16
CA ASP A 67 -4.35 10.24 -15.33
C ASP A 67 -5.34 9.05 -15.31
N TYR A 68 -5.56 8.45 -14.13
CA TYR A 68 -6.54 7.37 -13.97
C TYR A 68 -7.97 7.87 -14.21
N LEU A 69 -8.30 9.07 -13.71
CA LEU A 69 -9.61 9.69 -13.92
C LEU A 69 -9.84 10.06 -15.39
N GLU A 70 -8.84 10.58 -16.10
CA GLU A 70 -8.92 10.85 -17.53
C GLU A 70 -9.16 9.55 -18.33
N LYS A 71 -8.46 8.48 -17.98
CA LYS A 71 -8.66 7.17 -18.63
C LYS A 71 -10.05 6.61 -18.35
N TYR A 72 -10.51 6.69 -17.10
CA TYR A 72 -11.85 6.26 -16.69
C TYR A 72 -12.93 7.04 -17.45
N THR A 73 -12.85 8.37 -17.45
CA THR A 73 -13.84 9.23 -18.15
C THR A 73 -13.87 8.97 -19.66
N THR A 74 -12.72 8.68 -20.29
CA THR A 74 -12.65 8.30 -21.71
C THR A 74 -13.37 6.97 -21.99
N LEU A 75 -13.18 5.97 -21.11
CA LEU A 75 -13.86 4.67 -21.22
C LEU A 75 -15.37 4.80 -20.99
N VAL A 76 -15.80 5.58 -20.00
CA VAL A 76 -17.21 5.87 -19.74
C VAL A 76 -17.85 6.62 -20.91
N ALA A 77 -17.16 7.59 -21.50
CA ALA A 77 -17.63 8.29 -22.70
C ALA A 77 -17.79 7.33 -23.90
N THR A 78 -16.85 6.38 -24.04
CA THR A 78 -16.93 5.32 -25.05
C THR A 78 -18.13 4.39 -24.82
N GLU A 79 -18.41 3.99 -23.57
CA GLU A 79 -19.62 3.22 -23.22
C GLU A 79 -20.90 3.99 -23.57
N ALA A 80 -20.96 5.27 -23.22
CA ALA A 80 -22.11 6.13 -23.52
C ALA A 80 -22.35 6.25 -25.02
N ALA A 81 -21.30 6.46 -25.83
CA ALA A 81 -21.39 6.52 -27.29
C ALA A 81 -21.92 5.21 -27.91
N MET A 82 -21.64 4.06 -27.29
CA MET A 82 -22.18 2.77 -27.74
C MET A 82 -23.66 2.58 -27.45
N ARG A 83 -24.27 3.39 -26.58
CA ARG A 83 -25.71 3.33 -26.30
C ARG A 83 -26.54 3.77 -27.50
N ASP A 84 -25.99 4.66 -28.32
CA ASP A 84 -26.63 5.23 -29.50
C ASP A 84 -26.51 4.34 -30.75
N LEU A 85 -25.76 3.22 -30.67
CA LEU A 85 -25.61 2.29 -31.79
C LEU A 85 -26.91 1.54 -32.10
N PRO A 86 -27.27 1.38 -33.40
CA PRO A 86 -28.48 0.67 -33.79
C PRO A 86 -28.42 -0.82 -33.40
N SER A 87 -29.56 -1.37 -32.97
CA SER A 87 -29.73 -2.80 -32.69
C SER A 87 -29.84 -3.66 -33.95
N GLU A 88 -30.39 -3.08 -35.02
CA GLU A 88 -30.52 -3.70 -36.34
C GLU A 88 -30.27 -2.66 -37.44
N ILE A 89 -29.65 -3.09 -38.54
CA ILE A 89 -29.46 -2.27 -39.74
C ILE A 89 -30.21 -2.95 -40.86
N ARG A 90 -31.34 -2.34 -41.25
CA ARG A 90 -32.20 -2.84 -42.34
C ARG A 90 -31.75 -2.24 -43.67
N LEU A 91 -31.24 -3.10 -44.54
CA LEU A 91 -30.92 -2.80 -45.93
C LEU A 91 -31.98 -3.44 -46.84
N GLN A 92 -31.90 -3.18 -48.15
CA GLN A 92 -32.96 -3.62 -49.09
C GLN A 92 -33.15 -5.14 -49.12
N MET A 93 -32.06 -5.91 -49.13
CA MET A 93 -32.08 -7.38 -49.21
C MET A 93 -31.55 -8.08 -47.97
N VAL A 94 -30.93 -7.36 -47.04
CA VAL A 94 -30.22 -7.90 -45.88
C VAL A 94 -30.61 -7.12 -44.64
N CYS A 95 -30.84 -7.82 -43.54
CA CYS A 95 -30.93 -7.20 -42.21
C CYS A 95 -29.71 -7.67 -41.41
N ILE A 96 -28.96 -6.72 -40.84
CA ILE A 96 -27.82 -7.01 -39.98
C ILE A 96 -28.28 -6.88 -38.53
N GLU A 97 -28.19 -7.96 -37.77
CA GLU A 97 -28.41 -7.92 -36.33
C GLU A 97 -27.13 -7.49 -35.61
N CYS A 98 -27.18 -6.33 -34.95
CA CYS A 98 -26.04 -5.73 -34.25
C CYS A 98 -26.04 -5.99 -32.74
N ASN A 99 -27.13 -6.53 -32.18
CA ASN A 99 -27.30 -6.74 -30.74
C ASN A 99 -26.12 -7.47 -30.09
N LYS A 100 -25.68 -8.58 -30.69
CA LYS A 100 -24.57 -9.38 -30.15
C LYS A 100 -23.26 -8.61 -30.17
N LEU A 101 -22.97 -7.89 -31.26
CA LEU A 101 -21.76 -7.08 -31.38
C LEU A 101 -21.75 -5.93 -30.38
N ASN A 102 -22.86 -5.19 -30.29
CA ASN A 102 -23.03 -4.09 -29.32
C ASN A 102 -22.86 -4.60 -27.88
N TYR A 103 -23.45 -5.75 -27.55
CA TYR A 103 -23.28 -6.37 -26.24
C TYR A 103 -21.82 -6.71 -25.95
N MET A 104 -21.14 -7.38 -26.88
CA MET A 104 -19.73 -7.76 -26.71
C MET A 104 -18.81 -6.55 -26.55
N LEU A 105 -19.03 -5.49 -27.33
CA LEU A 105 -18.24 -4.26 -27.24
C LEU A 105 -18.45 -3.56 -25.89
N ARG A 106 -19.70 -3.44 -25.43
CA ARG A 106 -19.98 -2.86 -24.11
C ARG A 106 -19.40 -3.69 -22.98
N ALA A 107 -19.53 -5.02 -23.04
CA ALA A 107 -18.91 -5.91 -22.07
C ALA A 107 -17.39 -5.70 -22.02
N LYS A 108 -16.74 -5.52 -23.17
CA LYS A 108 -15.30 -5.22 -23.23
C LYS A 108 -14.92 -3.88 -22.59
N VAL A 109 -15.74 -2.84 -22.74
CA VAL A 109 -15.50 -1.57 -22.04
C VAL A 109 -15.65 -1.74 -20.52
N ILE A 110 -16.65 -2.49 -20.08
CA ILE A 110 -16.86 -2.80 -18.65
C ILE A 110 -15.67 -3.59 -18.10
N ASP A 111 -15.23 -4.66 -18.78
CA ASP A 111 -14.04 -5.43 -18.40
C ASP A 111 -12.81 -4.51 -18.25
N CYS A 112 -12.63 -3.55 -19.17
CA CYS A 112 -11.54 -2.58 -19.14
C CYS A 112 -11.63 -1.63 -17.93
N LEU A 113 -12.84 -1.15 -17.61
CA LEU A 113 -13.10 -0.32 -16.42
C LEU A 113 -12.82 -1.10 -15.13
N GLU A 114 -13.28 -2.35 -15.05
CA GLU A 114 -13.03 -3.22 -13.91
C GLU A 114 -11.53 -3.45 -13.71
N VAL A 115 -10.78 -3.78 -14.77
CA VAL A 115 -9.32 -3.97 -14.68
C VAL A 115 -8.61 -2.69 -14.22
N LEU A 116 -9.04 -1.52 -14.68
CA LEU A 116 -8.45 -0.24 -14.27
C LEU A 116 -8.69 0.04 -12.78
N LEU A 117 -9.93 -0.07 -12.30
CA LEU A 117 -10.28 0.27 -10.92
C LEU A 117 -9.79 -0.79 -9.92
N GLU A 118 -9.87 -2.08 -10.28
CA GLU A 118 -9.35 -3.17 -9.46
C GLU A 118 -7.85 -3.02 -9.22
N SER A 119 -7.11 -2.51 -10.20
CA SER A 119 -5.69 -2.26 -10.03
C SER A 119 -5.38 -1.23 -8.94
N ILE A 120 -6.19 -0.18 -8.82
CA ILE A 120 -6.06 0.83 -7.77
C ILE A 120 -6.32 0.18 -6.41
N VAL A 121 -7.40 -0.60 -6.30
CA VAL A 121 -7.77 -1.30 -5.06
C VAL A 121 -6.66 -2.24 -4.58
N LEU A 122 -6.05 -3.00 -5.50
CA LEU A 122 -4.95 -3.90 -5.17
C LEU A 122 -3.71 -3.16 -4.68
N VAL A 123 -3.37 -2.03 -5.31
CA VAL A 123 -2.25 -1.18 -4.89
C VAL A 123 -2.53 -0.55 -3.52
N ASP A 124 -3.70 0.04 -3.32
CA ASP A 124 -4.10 0.66 -2.05
C ASP A 124 -4.12 -0.36 -0.90
N ARG A 125 -4.52 -1.60 -1.18
CA ARG A 125 -4.48 -2.67 -0.19
C ARG A 125 -3.05 -2.99 0.24
N ASP A 126 -2.13 -3.16 -0.71
CA ASP A 126 -0.72 -3.41 -0.39
C ASP A 126 -0.08 -2.22 0.35
N ARG A 127 -0.41 -0.99 -0.04
CA ARG A 127 0.03 0.22 0.65
C ARG A 127 -0.50 0.28 2.09
N ASN A 128 -1.77 -0.02 2.32
CA ASN A 128 -2.34 -0.12 3.67
C ASN A 128 -1.64 -1.19 4.52
N GLU A 129 -1.41 -2.39 3.97
CA GLU A 129 -0.69 -3.45 4.69
C GLU A 129 0.75 -3.03 5.04
N LYS A 130 1.45 -2.36 4.12
CA LYS A 130 2.80 -1.80 4.36
C LYS A 130 2.77 -0.71 5.43
N LEU A 131 1.80 0.20 5.37
CA LEU A 131 1.63 1.28 6.35
C LEU A 131 1.41 0.71 7.77
N CYS A 132 0.50 -0.26 7.91
CA CYS A 132 0.29 -0.97 9.18
C CYS A 132 1.57 -1.64 9.69
N ARG A 133 2.30 -2.35 8.82
CA ARG A 133 3.59 -2.98 9.19
C ARG A 133 4.64 -1.96 9.63
N ASN A 134 4.69 -0.78 9.01
CA ASN A 134 5.61 0.29 9.40
C ASN A 134 5.29 0.79 10.81
N TYR A 135 4.01 1.06 11.11
CA TYR A 135 3.58 1.42 12.46
C TYR A 135 3.93 0.33 13.48
N GLU A 136 3.66 -0.94 13.18
CA GLU A 136 3.99 -2.07 14.05
C GLU A 136 5.49 -2.16 14.32
N SER A 137 6.33 -2.07 13.28
CA SER A 137 7.78 -2.14 13.42
C SER A 137 8.30 -1.03 14.33
N ILE A 138 7.80 0.19 14.17
CA ILE A 138 8.22 1.34 14.96
C ILE A 138 7.82 1.16 16.43
N VAL A 139 6.59 0.72 16.68
CA VAL A 139 6.11 0.45 18.04
C VAL A 139 6.90 -0.69 18.68
N GLN A 140 7.25 -1.75 17.95
CA GLN A 140 8.09 -2.83 18.46
C GLN A 140 9.47 -2.32 18.87
N THR A 141 10.11 -1.49 18.05
CA THR A 141 11.38 -0.86 18.41
C THR A 141 11.25 -0.03 19.69
N MET A 142 10.19 0.79 19.79
CA MET A 142 9.97 1.70 20.93
C MET A 142 9.64 0.99 22.25
N ILE A 143 8.92 -0.14 22.23
CA ILE A 143 8.52 -0.86 23.45
C ILE A 143 9.69 -1.60 24.11
N THR A 144 10.81 -1.75 23.40
CA THR A 144 12.00 -2.42 23.94
C THR A 144 12.48 -1.71 25.22
N LYS A 145 12.67 -2.49 26.29
CA LYS A 145 13.15 -1.97 27.58
C LYS A 145 14.66 -1.74 27.52
N PRO A 146 15.16 -0.53 27.81
CA PRO A 146 16.59 -0.25 27.86
C PRO A 146 17.23 -1.02 29.02
N THR A 147 18.35 -1.69 28.73
CA THR A 147 19.15 -2.41 29.72
C THR A 147 20.26 -1.54 30.32
N GLY A 148 20.57 -0.40 29.70
CA GLY A 148 21.57 0.56 30.16
C GLY A 148 21.32 1.99 29.67
N ALA A 149 22.17 2.92 30.11
CA ALA A 149 22.04 4.35 29.80
C ALA A 149 22.24 4.67 28.31
N GLY A 150 23.09 3.91 27.59
CA GLY A 150 23.28 4.08 26.14
C GLY A 150 22.00 3.75 25.36
N GLU A 151 21.44 2.57 25.60
CA GLU A 151 20.19 2.14 24.95
C GLU A 151 19.00 3.06 25.28
N LEU A 152 18.96 3.64 26.49
CA LEU A 152 17.95 4.63 26.86
C LEU A 152 18.04 5.89 25.97
N VAL A 153 19.25 6.41 25.78
CA VAL A 153 19.48 7.60 24.93
C VAL A 153 19.16 7.30 23.46
N ASP A 154 19.51 6.11 22.98
CA ASP A 154 19.19 5.67 21.61
C ASP A 154 17.66 5.59 21.39
N LEU A 155 16.92 5.07 22.38
CA LEU A 155 15.45 5.02 22.36
C LEU A 155 14.82 6.42 22.42
N GLU A 156 15.34 7.32 23.27
CA GLU A 156 14.90 8.72 23.30
C GLU A 156 15.13 9.42 21.95
N HIS A 157 16.27 9.20 21.31
CA HIS A 157 16.58 9.75 19.99
C HIS A 157 15.67 9.19 18.89
N THR A 158 15.37 7.89 18.94
CA THR A 158 14.45 7.23 18.01
C THR A 158 13.05 7.81 18.12
N LEU A 159 12.59 8.08 19.34
CA LEU A 159 11.27 8.64 19.62
C LEU A 159 11.18 10.09 19.09
N GLU A 160 12.20 10.90 19.32
CA GLU A 160 12.27 12.27 18.78
C GLU A 160 12.30 12.29 17.24
N THR A 161 13.07 11.39 16.63
CA THR A 161 13.13 11.25 15.16
C THR A 161 11.76 10.86 14.61
N PHE A 162 11.09 9.90 15.25
CA PHE A 162 9.75 9.50 14.83
C PHE A 162 8.76 10.66 14.89
N ARG A 163 8.80 11.45 15.96
CA ARG A 163 7.91 12.60 16.16
C ARG A 163 8.15 13.73 15.16
N SER A 164 9.41 13.96 14.80
CA SER A 164 9.80 15.10 13.96
C SER A 164 9.63 14.86 12.46
N SER A 165 9.86 13.64 11.97
CA SER A 165 9.76 13.32 10.54
C SER A 165 8.82 12.15 10.24
N THR A 166 9.09 10.97 10.81
CA THR A 166 8.44 9.72 10.38
C THR A 166 6.92 9.73 10.59
N MET A 167 6.42 10.34 11.67
CA MET A 167 4.99 10.47 11.93
C MET A 167 4.29 11.23 10.79
N LYS A 168 4.90 12.33 10.34
CA LYS A 168 4.36 13.12 9.22
C LYS A 168 4.37 12.31 7.93
N GLU A 169 5.45 11.61 7.64
CA GLU A 169 5.56 10.75 6.44
C GLU A 169 4.48 9.66 6.41
N LEU A 170 4.22 8.99 7.53
CA LEU A 170 3.18 7.96 7.62
C LEU A 170 1.76 8.55 7.56
N MET A 171 1.55 9.77 8.07
CA MET A 171 0.28 10.48 7.93
C MET A 171 0.03 10.94 6.49
N ASP A 172 1.05 11.49 5.82
CA ASP A 172 0.97 11.91 4.43
C ASP A 172 0.67 10.71 3.52
N GLU A 173 1.31 9.56 3.77
CA GLU A 173 1.03 8.29 3.07
C GLU A 173 -0.42 7.82 3.31
N PHE A 174 -0.91 7.87 4.55
CA PHE A 174 -2.31 7.54 4.85
C PHE A 174 -3.30 8.47 4.12
N MET A 175 -3.01 9.76 4.07
CA MET A 175 -3.85 10.73 3.36
C MET A 175 -3.86 10.47 1.86
N ASP A 176 -2.74 10.09 1.26
CA ASP A 176 -2.68 9.75 -0.16
C ASP A 176 -3.48 8.47 -0.46
N ILE A 177 -3.30 7.40 0.32
CA ILE A 177 -4.11 6.16 0.22
C ILE A 177 -5.61 6.47 0.31
N ARG A 178 -6.00 7.31 1.28
CA ARG A 178 -7.40 7.71 1.43
C ARG A 178 -7.92 8.43 0.18
N ALA A 179 -7.11 9.29 -0.43
CA ALA A 179 -7.52 10.03 -1.60
C ALA A 179 -7.66 9.15 -2.86
N TRP A 180 -6.85 8.08 -2.97
CA TRP A 180 -7.06 7.03 -3.98
C TRP A 180 -8.34 6.23 -3.72
N GLN A 181 -8.64 5.91 -2.47
CA GLN A 181 -9.88 5.22 -2.12
C GLN A 181 -11.13 6.09 -2.37
N GLU A 182 -11.05 7.39 -2.14
CA GLU A 182 -12.11 8.35 -2.49
C GLU A 182 -12.35 8.36 -4.02
N LEU A 183 -11.30 8.33 -4.85
CA LEU A 183 -11.43 8.21 -6.31
C LEU A 183 -12.16 6.93 -6.72
N VAL A 184 -11.83 5.78 -6.11
CA VAL A 184 -12.51 4.50 -6.42
C VAL A 184 -13.99 4.57 -6.06
N PHE A 185 -14.32 5.23 -4.95
CA PHE A 185 -15.71 5.44 -4.52
C PHE A 185 -16.48 6.36 -5.48
N ASP A 186 -15.86 7.45 -5.92
CA ASP A 186 -16.44 8.39 -6.90
C ASP A 186 -16.71 7.72 -8.26
N CYS A 187 -15.92 6.70 -8.60
CA CYS A 187 -16.11 5.87 -9.80
C CYS A 187 -17.14 4.74 -9.63
N GLU A 188 -17.80 4.64 -8.47
CA GLU A 188 -18.82 3.64 -8.12
C GLU A 188 -18.35 2.18 -8.21
N HIS A 189 -17.05 1.91 -8.02
CA HIS A 189 -16.51 0.53 -8.06
C HIS A 189 -16.97 -0.28 -6.85
N ILE A 190 -17.33 -1.54 -7.07
CA ILE A 190 -17.75 -2.44 -5.98
C ILE A 190 -16.52 -2.93 -5.25
N GLN A 191 -16.34 -2.48 -4.01
CA GLN A 191 -15.27 -2.92 -3.13
C GLN A 191 -15.72 -4.04 -2.19
N THR A 192 -14.81 -4.94 -1.87
CA THR A 192 -15.04 -6.02 -0.91
C THR A 192 -14.84 -5.54 0.54
N PRO A 193 -15.40 -6.23 1.55
CA PRO A 193 -15.12 -5.92 2.95
C PRO A 193 -13.64 -5.97 3.33
N GLN A 194 -12.84 -6.73 2.58
CA GLN A 194 -11.40 -6.84 2.80
C GLN A 194 -10.67 -5.54 2.42
N ASP A 195 -11.16 -4.83 1.41
CA ASP A 195 -10.57 -3.56 0.95
C ASP A 195 -10.79 -2.47 2.00
N PHE A 196 -11.98 -2.44 2.62
CA PHE A 196 -12.27 -1.55 3.74
C PHE A 196 -11.51 -1.90 5.02
N LYS A 197 -11.16 -3.17 5.22
CA LYS A 197 -10.40 -3.60 6.39
C LYS A 197 -9.03 -2.93 6.43
N GLY A 198 -8.32 -2.89 5.30
CA GLY A 198 -6.99 -2.29 5.21
C GLY A 198 -6.98 -0.82 5.65
N ILE A 199 -7.87 0.00 5.07
CA ILE A 199 -7.97 1.42 5.44
C ILE A 199 -8.45 1.61 6.89
N THR A 200 -9.33 0.74 7.40
CA THR A 200 -9.80 0.80 8.78
C THR A 200 -8.67 0.49 9.76
N ASP A 201 -7.86 -0.53 9.47
CA ASP A 201 -6.70 -0.89 10.29
C ASP A 201 -5.65 0.24 10.29
N SER A 202 -5.34 0.81 9.11
CA SER A 202 -4.46 1.98 8.98
C SER A 202 -4.97 3.20 9.74
N ALA A 203 -6.26 3.53 9.63
CA ALA A 203 -6.88 4.64 10.35
C ALA A 203 -6.83 4.43 11.87
N THR A 204 -7.00 3.19 12.31
CA THR A 204 -6.87 2.83 13.72
C THR A 204 -5.45 3.06 14.22
N TRP A 205 -4.42 2.74 13.41
CA TRP A 205 -3.03 3.05 13.73
C TRP A 205 -2.77 4.55 13.84
N VAL A 206 -3.21 5.34 12.85
CA VAL A 206 -3.08 6.80 12.85
C VAL A 206 -3.69 7.42 14.11
N HIS A 207 -4.84 6.91 14.56
CA HIS A 207 -5.51 7.44 15.75
C HIS A 207 -4.83 7.05 17.07
N LYS A 208 -4.29 5.82 17.18
CA LYS A 208 -3.73 5.31 18.44
C LYS A 208 -2.25 5.65 18.66
N ILE A 209 -1.50 5.89 17.58
CA ILE A 209 -0.03 5.97 17.64
C ILE A 209 0.45 7.11 18.54
N GLU A 210 -0.18 8.29 18.51
CA GLU A 210 0.19 9.41 19.38
C GLU A 210 0.07 9.05 20.87
N GLY A 211 -0.99 8.33 21.24
CA GLY A 211 -1.20 7.87 22.62
C GLY A 211 -0.15 6.85 23.06
N ILE A 212 0.23 5.94 22.16
CA ILE A 212 1.28 4.94 22.42
C ILE A 212 2.63 5.64 22.65
N ILE A 213 2.98 6.62 21.82
CA ILE A 213 4.23 7.39 21.96
C ILE A 213 4.24 8.15 23.28
N ALA A 214 3.16 8.88 23.60
CA ALA A 214 3.08 9.67 24.81
C ALA A 214 3.23 8.80 26.08
N GLN A 215 2.63 7.61 26.07
CA GLN A 215 2.82 6.65 27.15
C GLN A 215 4.28 6.18 27.23
N ARG A 216 4.92 5.86 26.10
CA ARG A 216 6.31 5.40 26.11
C ARG A 216 7.30 6.49 26.53
N GLU A 217 7.06 7.75 26.17
CA GLU A 217 7.83 8.89 26.68
C GLU A 217 7.74 8.98 28.20
N ALA A 218 6.55 8.79 28.77
CA ALA A 218 6.37 8.78 30.22
C ALA A 218 7.14 7.63 30.89
N ASP A 219 7.08 6.43 30.30
CA ASP A 219 7.79 5.26 30.79
C ASP A 219 9.33 5.44 30.74
N LEU A 220 9.85 5.99 29.63
CA LEU A 220 11.29 6.28 29.48
C LEU A 220 11.78 7.30 30.51
N ARG A 221 10.97 8.31 30.86
CA ARG A 221 11.31 9.26 31.94
C ARG A 221 11.44 8.56 33.29
N VAL A 222 10.53 7.65 33.61
CA VAL A 222 10.59 6.86 34.86
C VAL A 222 11.82 5.94 34.86
N GLU A 223 12.12 5.29 33.73
CA GLU A 223 13.31 4.45 33.58
C GLU A 223 14.60 5.26 33.74
N ARG A 224 14.66 6.47 33.14
CA ARG A 224 15.78 7.41 33.31
C ARG A 224 15.98 7.78 34.77
N ASP A 225 14.93 8.21 35.46
CA ASP A 225 14.98 8.59 36.86
C ASP A 225 15.48 7.41 37.72
N GLY A 226 15.06 6.18 37.39
CA GLY A 226 15.54 4.95 38.03
C GLY A 226 17.04 4.73 37.85
N ILE A 227 17.55 4.87 36.61
CA ILE A 227 18.98 4.72 36.29
C ILE A 227 19.81 5.83 36.98
N GLU A 228 19.36 7.07 36.93
CA GLU A 228 20.04 8.19 37.58
C GLU A 228 20.10 8.03 39.10
N ASN A 229 19.01 7.59 39.73
CA ASN A 229 18.98 7.36 41.17
C ASN A 229 19.91 6.20 41.58
N ARG A 230 20.01 5.16 40.75
CA ARG A 230 20.99 4.09 40.95
C ARG A 230 22.42 4.63 40.89
N PHE A 231 22.76 5.43 39.88
CA PHE A 231 24.09 6.05 39.79
C PHE A 231 24.40 6.98 40.97
N LYS A 232 23.41 7.74 41.46
CA LYS A 232 23.57 8.57 42.66
C LYS A 232 23.88 7.70 43.90
N SER A 233 23.17 6.58 44.07
CA SER A 233 23.42 5.64 45.18
C SER A 233 24.79 4.97 45.07
N ASP A 234 25.18 4.52 43.89
CA ASP A 234 26.48 3.88 43.66
C ASP A 234 27.63 4.86 43.89
N ARG A 235 27.48 6.13 43.46
CA ARG A 235 28.44 7.20 43.76
C ARG A 235 28.56 7.44 45.27
N GLN A 236 27.44 7.52 45.98
CA GLN A 236 27.46 7.72 47.43
C GLN A 236 28.21 6.58 48.15
N LYS A 237 27.93 5.32 47.79
CA LYS A 237 28.65 4.16 48.34
C LYS A 237 30.14 4.23 48.04
N PHE A 238 30.51 4.59 46.82
CA PHE A 238 31.90 4.74 46.42
C PHE A 238 32.61 5.84 47.23
N GLU A 239 31.96 6.98 47.46
CA GLU A 239 32.48 8.07 48.31
C GLU A 239 32.69 7.61 49.76
N GLU A 240 31.73 6.85 50.31
CA GLU A 240 31.82 6.24 51.64
C GLU A 240 33.00 5.25 51.75
N GLU A 241 33.18 4.38 50.74
CA GLU A 241 34.31 3.44 50.66
C GLU A 241 35.65 4.19 50.56
N LEU A 242 35.73 5.25 49.76
CA LEU A 242 36.95 6.03 49.54
C LEU A 242 37.34 6.81 50.81
N SER A 243 36.35 7.34 51.54
CA SER A 243 36.54 7.90 52.88
C SER A 243 37.06 6.83 53.87
N GLY A 244 36.48 5.63 53.82
CA GLY A 244 36.94 4.47 54.58
C GLY A 244 38.41 4.12 54.31
N PHE A 245 38.80 4.00 53.04
CA PHE A 245 40.18 3.76 52.63
C PHE A 245 41.13 4.89 53.04
N SER A 246 40.71 6.15 52.89
CA SER A 246 41.50 7.31 53.34
C SER A 246 41.79 7.22 54.85
N SER A 247 40.79 6.86 55.65
CA SER A 247 40.97 6.64 57.09
C SER A 247 41.93 5.49 57.41
N LEU A 248 41.90 4.42 56.62
CA LEU A 248 42.78 3.27 56.76
C LEU A 248 44.23 3.63 56.42
N VAL A 249 44.43 4.39 55.34
CA VAL A 249 45.74 4.91 54.93
C VAL A 249 46.30 5.87 55.99
N ALA A 250 45.47 6.73 56.57
CA ALA A 250 45.89 7.61 57.67
C ALA A 250 46.37 6.80 58.89
N LYS A 251 45.59 5.80 59.32
CA LYS A 251 45.98 4.89 60.40
C LYS A 251 47.27 4.11 60.07
N PHE A 252 47.43 3.68 58.82
CA PHE A 252 48.63 2.98 58.37
C PHE A 252 49.86 3.90 58.37
N LYS A 253 49.69 5.16 57.97
CA LYS A 253 50.75 6.18 58.04
C LYS A 253 51.19 6.44 59.49
N ASP A 254 50.24 6.50 60.42
CA ASP A 254 50.53 6.63 61.85
C ASP A 254 51.28 5.39 62.39
N ALA A 255 50.90 4.18 61.95
CA ALA A 255 51.60 2.93 62.29
C ALA A 255 52.98 2.79 61.62
N GLY A 256 53.20 3.43 60.46
CA GLY A 256 54.47 3.47 59.72
C GLY A 256 55.46 4.53 60.24
N ASN A 257 55.11 5.26 61.29
CA ASN A 257 55.99 6.25 61.91
C ASN A 257 57.13 5.54 62.66
N LEU A 258 58.28 5.37 61.99
CA LEU A 258 59.48 4.69 62.50
C LEU A 258 60.00 5.24 63.85
N LYS A 259 59.61 6.46 64.24
CA LYS A 259 59.95 7.04 65.55
C LYS A 259 59.19 6.41 66.73
N GLN A 260 58.07 5.73 66.49
CA GLN A 260 57.29 5.01 67.50
C GLN A 260 57.53 3.49 67.46
N MET A 261 58.40 3.01 66.57
CA MET A 261 58.71 1.59 66.43
C MET A 261 59.26 1.00 67.74
N ASP A 262 60.07 1.77 68.47
CA ASP A 262 60.63 1.35 69.77
C ASP A 262 59.53 1.21 70.84
N GLU A 263 58.56 2.14 70.89
CA GLU A 263 57.39 2.04 71.80
C GLU A 263 56.46 0.87 71.43
N TYR A 264 56.27 0.60 70.13
CA TYR A 264 55.48 -0.56 69.69
C TYR A 264 56.18 -1.89 70.01
N ILE A 265 57.52 -1.94 69.96
CA ILE A 265 58.32 -3.10 70.37
C ILE A 265 58.22 -3.30 71.89
N GLU A 266 58.34 -2.25 72.70
CA GLU A 266 58.18 -2.34 74.17
C GLU A 266 56.77 -2.81 74.59
N LYS A 267 55.72 -2.31 73.93
CA LYS A 267 54.35 -2.80 74.15
C LYS A 267 54.20 -4.28 73.78
N LYS A 268 54.87 -4.73 72.72
CA LYS A 268 54.82 -6.14 72.31
C LYS A 268 55.58 -7.05 73.27
N ILE A 269 56.70 -6.59 73.82
CA ILE A 269 57.48 -7.30 74.84
C ILE A 269 56.68 -7.42 76.15
N SER A 270 56.10 -6.33 76.65
CA SER A 270 55.29 -6.33 77.87
C SER A 270 53.99 -7.17 77.74
N LEU A 271 53.37 -7.20 76.56
CA LEU A 271 52.26 -8.12 76.28
C LEU A 271 52.72 -9.59 76.28
N LYS A 272 53.92 -9.87 75.77
CA LYS A 272 54.49 -11.22 75.76
C LYS A 272 54.82 -11.72 77.17
N GLU A 273 55.39 -10.86 78.01
CA GLU A 273 55.66 -11.15 79.42
C GLU A 273 54.38 -11.37 80.24
N ASN A 274 53.27 -10.70 79.88
CA ASN A 274 51.97 -10.92 80.51
C ASN A 274 51.25 -12.19 80.02
N PHE A 275 51.63 -12.73 78.86
CA PHE A 275 51.13 -14.01 78.35
C PHE A 275 51.99 -15.22 78.75
N GLU A 276 53.24 -15.00 79.19
CA GLU A 276 54.16 -16.03 79.71
C GLU A 276 54.09 -16.18 81.25
N LYS A 277 53.15 -15.49 81.91
CA LYS A 277 52.72 -15.74 83.30
C LYS A 277 51.44 -16.55 83.33
#